data_AF-A0A135RQH7-F1
#
_entry.id   AF-A0A135RQH7-F1
#
_cell.length_a   1.000
_cell.length_b   1.000
_cell.length_c   1.000
_cell.angle_alpha   90.00
_cell.angle_beta   90.00
_cell.angle_gamma   90.00
#
_symmetry.space_group_name_H-M   'P 1'
#
loop_
_entity.id
_entity.type
_entity.pdbx_description
1 polymer ?
#
loop_
_entity_poly.entity_id
_entity_poly.type
_entity_poly.pdbx_seq_one_letter_code
_entity_poly.pdbx_strand_id
1 'polypeptide(L)'
;MCTWFDLCDARRHFAIVVPRRATTCPTLLNAIFALSSRHLSLHEQYDPYASDRYHQECLKHLTTISNDSSALTNDDLLAATILLRTLEELDVPLIGTDHEGHLLGIQLFMNTQNASALDPPSSLRQASFWVGLRQEITMAFATQRPIKVKLDHLFIDRSFSPADDDCWANRIVVHCAEVVQFCFGEVENRKSEYQRLVEYDYNWLRARPLSWLPIAYSEPDLSSGLVFPQIFYINHAVVIGNVHGALARALLMCHDESIPKIGPSRIRARQKLDNDIRMQVRELCGAALSNKQTIPAMFTACMGVTACGDRFVEYAEQKALLDILVKTDVEHMWPTASAQSHLKRAWGWEDGS
;
A
#
# COMPACT_ATOMS: atom_id res chain seq x y z
N MET A 1 -3.86 14.48 7.49
CA MET A 1 -3.01 13.28 7.36
C MET A 1 -3.31 12.13 8.32
N CYS A 2 -3.78 12.33 9.56
CA CYS A 2 -4.08 11.19 10.46
C CYS A 2 -5.01 10.12 9.84
N THR A 3 -5.89 10.52 8.91
CA THR A 3 -6.76 9.62 8.15
C THR A 3 -6.02 8.63 7.25
N TRP A 4 -4.74 8.83 6.94
CA TRP A 4 -3.95 7.88 6.15
C TRP A 4 -3.46 6.69 6.99
N PHE A 5 -3.37 6.86 8.30
CA PHE A 5 -2.77 5.90 9.21
C PHE A 5 -3.82 4.94 9.79
N ASP A 6 -4.94 5.48 10.26
CA ASP A 6 -5.95 4.73 11.02
C ASP A 6 -7.00 3.98 10.15
N LEU A 7 -6.66 3.61 8.92
CA LEU A 7 -7.64 3.09 7.93
C LEU A 7 -8.23 1.72 8.29
N CYS A 8 -7.44 0.89 8.98
CA CYS A 8 -7.85 -0.42 9.51
C CYS A 8 -7.64 -0.45 11.03
N ASP A 9 -7.99 0.65 11.69
CA ASP A 9 -7.85 0.85 13.14
C ASP A 9 -8.99 1.71 13.70
N ALA A 10 -10.09 1.07 14.09
CA ALA A 10 -11.25 1.71 14.70
C ALA A 10 -10.93 2.46 16.00
N ARG A 11 -9.83 2.12 16.69
CA ARG A 11 -9.38 2.83 17.89
C ARG A 11 -8.59 4.09 17.58
N ARG A 12 -8.23 4.30 16.31
CA ARG A 12 -7.61 5.51 15.77
C ARG A 12 -6.37 5.93 16.54
N HIS A 13 -5.41 5.02 16.69
CA HIS A 13 -4.23 5.25 17.52
C HIS A 13 -3.40 6.45 17.01
N PHE A 14 -3.27 6.65 15.70
CA PHE A 14 -2.51 7.79 15.17
C PHE A 14 -3.26 9.12 15.31
N ALA A 15 -4.60 9.13 15.31
CA ALA A 15 -5.38 10.35 15.54
C ALA A 15 -5.55 10.69 17.03
N ILE A 16 -5.54 9.70 17.93
CA ILE A 16 -5.91 9.90 19.34
C ILE A 16 -4.72 9.68 20.30
N VAL A 17 -3.99 8.57 20.15
CA VAL A 17 -2.96 8.14 21.09
C VAL A 17 -1.62 8.81 20.80
N VAL A 18 -1.22 8.86 19.53
CA VAL A 18 0.04 9.46 19.08
C VAL A 18 0.16 10.96 19.48
N PRO A 19 -0.84 11.83 19.25
CA PRO A 19 -0.75 13.23 19.65
C PRO A 19 -0.63 13.43 21.16
N ARG A 20 -1.27 12.57 21.97
CA ARG A 20 -1.15 12.60 23.43
C ARG A 20 0.27 12.23 23.87
N ARG A 21 0.83 11.16 23.32
CA ARG A 21 2.21 10.71 23.61
C ARG A 21 3.26 11.71 23.15
N ALA A 22 3.00 12.45 22.08
CA ALA A 22 3.88 13.51 21.60
C ALA A 22 4.11 14.64 22.62
N THR A 23 3.18 14.86 23.57
CA THR A 23 3.36 15.86 24.64
C THR A 23 4.55 15.56 25.56
N THR A 24 4.94 14.28 25.66
CA THR A 24 6.05 13.82 26.51
C THR A 24 7.18 13.18 25.71
N CYS A 25 7.04 13.01 24.40
CA CYS A 25 8.05 12.40 23.52
C CYS A 25 8.48 13.39 22.43
N PRO A 26 9.62 14.08 22.60
CA PRO A 26 10.11 15.07 21.64
C PRO A 26 10.33 14.51 20.23
N THR A 27 10.80 13.27 20.09
CA THR A 27 10.99 12.64 18.77
C THR A 27 9.66 12.47 18.05
N LEU A 28 8.63 12.00 18.75
CA LEU A 28 7.29 11.84 18.17
C LEU A 28 6.66 13.19 17.81
N LEU A 29 6.86 14.21 18.65
CA LEU A 29 6.40 15.58 18.38
C LEU A 29 7.04 16.16 17.11
N ASN A 30 8.36 16.07 17.00
CA ASN A 30 9.08 16.55 15.83
C ASN A 30 8.69 15.76 14.57
N ALA A 31 8.43 14.45 14.66
CA ALA A 31 7.96 13.67 13.51
C ALA A 31 6.58 14.11 13.02
N ILE A 32 5.66 14.41 13.96
CA ILE A 32 4.35 15.00 13.62
C ILE A 32 4.53 16.36 12.95
N PHE A 33 5.40 17.22 13.48
CA PHE A 33 5.64 18.55 12.89
C PHE A 33 6.32 18.49 11.54
N ALA A 34 7.27 17.59 11.33
CA ALA A 34 7.94 17.40 10.04
C ALA A 34 6.92 17.04 8.96
N LEU A 35 6.17 15.97 9.18
CA LEU A 35 5.16 15.50 8.24
C LEU A 35 4.07 16.58 8.02
N SER A 36 3.53 17.17 9.10
CA SER A 36 2.50 18.23 9.01
C SER A 36 2.98 19.45 8.24
N SER A 37 4.23 19.89 8.47
CA SER A 37 4.84 21.01 7.75
C SER A 37 4.95 20.73 6.26
N ARG A 38 5.35 19.51 5.87
CA ARG A 38 5.38 19.08 4.46
C ARG A 38 4.01 19.17 3.83
N HIS A 39 2.98 18.66 4.49
CA HIS A 39 1.61 18.74 3.97
C HIS A 39 1.04 20.17 3.95
N LEU A 40 1.39 21.03 4.91
CA LEU A 40 0.95 22.43 4.88
C LEU A 40 1.61 23.22 3.75
N SER A 41 2.88 22.93 3.44
CA SER A 41 3.61 23.57 2.34
C SER A 41 2.97 23.37 0.95
N LEU A 42 2.03 22.42 0.83
CA LEU A 42 1.22 22.22 -0.37
C LEU A 42 0.10 23.24 -0.59
N HIS A 43 -0.62 23.53 0.49
CA HIS A 43 -1.93 24.19 0.41
C HIS A 43 -1.87 25.63 0.89
N GLU A 44 -0.79 26.01 1.58
CA GLU A 44 -0.64 27.28 2.26
C GLU A 44 0.74 27.88 1.98
N GLN A 45 0.88 29.19 2.19
CA GLN A 45 2.19 29.84 2.24
C GLN A 45 2.90 29.48 3.55
N TYR A 46 3.42 28.27 3.62
CA TYR A 46 4.16 27.75 4.76
C TYR A 46 5.66 27.64 4.46
N ASP A 47 6.50 27.69 5.49
CA ASP A 47 7.95 27.63 5.34
C ASP A 47 8.39 26.29 4.74
N PRO A 48 9.01 26.28 3.54
CA PRO A 48 9.39 25.04 2.86
C PRO A 48 10.47 24.26 3.60
N TYR A 49 11.26 24.91 4.46
CA TYR A 49 12.35 24.29 5.22
C TYR A 49 11.94 23.83 6.61
N ALA A 50 10.69 24.06 7.02
CA ALA A 50 10.20 23.64 8.34
C ALA A 50 10.22 22.11 8.49
N SER A 51 9.80 21.38 7.46
CA SER A 51 9.80 19.91 7.45
C SER A 51 11.20 19.36 7.75
N ASP A 52 12.21 19.83 7.01
CA ASP A 52 13.58 19.37 7.12
C ASP A 52 14.19 19.65 8.49
N ARG A 53 13.90 20.82 9.08
CA ARG A 53 14.36 21.16 10.43
C ARG A 53 13.82 20.18 11.47
N TYR A 54 12.52 19.90 11.45
CA TYR A 54 11.92 18.94 12.38
C TYR A 54 12.38 17.50 12.12
N HIS A 55 12.59 17.12 10.86
CA HIS A 55 13.16 15.83 10.50
C HIS A 55 14.58 15.67 11.07
N GLN A 56 15.43 16.69 10.93
CA GLN A 56 16.78 16.70 11.51
C GLN A 56 16.78 16.59 13.04
N GLU A 57 15.84 17.26 13.73
CA GLU A 57 15.69 17.10 15.19
C GLU A 57 15.31 15.67 15.59
N CYS A 58 14.48 14.99 14.80
CA CYS A 58 14.19 13.57 15.03
C CYS A 58 15.45 12.71 14.91
N LEU A 59 16.26 12.94 13.87
CA LEU A 59 17.48 12.16 13.62
C LEU A 59 18.51 12.30 14.75
N LYS A 60 18.66 13.50 15.33
CA LYS A 60 19.55 13.74 16.49
C LYS A 60 19.18 12.86 17.69
N HIS A 61 17.89 12.72 17.95
CA HIS A 61 17.40 11.86 19.02
C HIS A 61 17.54 10.38 18.67
N LEU A 62 17.26 9.98 17.43
CA LEU A 62 17.35 8.58 16.98
C LEU A 62 18.79 8.05 16.90
N THR A 63 19.78 8.90 16.57
CA THR A 63 21.21 8.49 16.58
C THR A 63 21.72 8.21 18.00
N THR A 64 21.24 8.96 18.99
CA THR A 64 21.59 8.73 20.41
C THR A 64 21.06 7.38 20.93
N ILE A 65 20.02 6.88 20.28
CA ILE A 65 19.25 5.69 20.66
C ILE A 65 19.80 4.41 19.98
N SER A 66 20.56 4.54 18.89
CA SER A 66 21.10 3.42 18.08
C SER A 66 22.03 2.45 18.83
N ASN A 67 22.45 2.77 20.06
CA ASN A 67 23.33 1.93 20.88
C ASN A 67 22.59 1.10 21.94
N ASP A 68 21.26 1.23 22.07
CA ASP A 68 20.46 0.53 23.07
C ASP A 68 19.38 -0.35 22.42
N SER A 69 19.43 -1.66 22.66
CA SER A 69 18.42 -2.60 22.15
C SER A 69 17.03 -2.37 22.75
N SER A 70 16.94 -1.74 23.93
CA SER A 70 15.67 -1.41 24.58
C SER A 70 14.84 -0.43 23.73
N ALA A 71 15.51 0.41 22.95
CA ALA A 71 14.88 1.40 22.09
C ALA A 71 13.96 0.80 21.02
N LEU A 72 14.33 -0.36 20.47
CA LEU A 72 13.56 -1.02 19.40
C LEU A 72 12.20 -1.52 19.90
N THR A 73 12.07 -1.66 21.22
CA THR A 73 10.83 -2.04 21.90
C THR A 73 9.99 -0.83 22.31
N ASN A 74 10.47 0.40 22.08
CA ASN A 74 9.73 1.63 22.38
C ASN A 74 8.69 1.94 21.28
N ASP A 75 7.41 1.98 21.66
CA ASP A 75 6.31 2.21 20.73
C ASP A 75 6.26 3.64 20.19
N ASP A 76 6.71 4.63 20.96
CA ASP A 76 6.74 6.03 20.51
C ASP A 76 7.76 6.23 19.40
N LEU A 77 8.90 5.54 19.49
CA LEU A 77 9.93 5.58 18.46
C LEU A 77 9.50 4.84 17.20
N LEU A 78 8.81 3.71 17.33
CA LEU A 78 8.21 3.04 16.17
C LEU A 78 7.16 3.95 15.49
N ALA A 79 6.26 4.57 16.26
CA ALA A 79 5.27 5.50 15.71
C ALA A 79 5.92 6.72 15.05
N ALA A 80 6.98 7.29 15.65
CA ALA A 80 7.74 8.37 15.05
C ALA A 80 8.41 7.93 13.73
N THR A 81 8.98 6.73 13.71
CA THR A 81 9.61 6.15 12.51
C THR A 81 8.60 5.94 11.38
N ILE A 82 7.37 5.50 11.68
CA ILE A 82 6.27 5.39 10.71
C ILE A 82 5.96 6.75 10.06
N LEU A 83 5.89 7.82 10.88
CA LEU A 83 5.62 9.17 10.39
C LEU A 83 6.76 9.69 9.51
N LEU A 84 8.01 9.48 9.93
CA LEU A 84 9.20 9.88 9.15
C LEU A 84 9.32 9.11 7.84
N ARG A 85 9.03 7.81 7.85
CA ARG A 85 8.96 7.02 6.61
C ARG A 85 7.90 7.54 5.66
N THR A 86 6.74 7.94 6.18
CA THR A 86 5.68 8.54 5.33
C THR A 86 6.18 9.82 4.67
N LEU A 87 7.00 10.62 5.37
CA LEU A 87 7.61 11.81 4.80
C LEU A 87 8.57 11.44 3.65
N GLU A 88 9.43 10.45 3.85
CA GLU A 88 10.37 9.96 2.83
C GLU A 88 9.64 9.39 1.61
N GLU A 89 8.56 8.63 1.81
CA GLU A 89 7.75 8.04 0.74
C GLU A 89 7.15 9.07 -0.23
N LEU A 90 6.96 10.32 0.22
CA LEU A 90 6.49 11.41 -0.64
C LEU A 90 7.57 11.87 -1.64
N ASP A 91 8.84 11.53 -1.41
CA ASP A 91 9.97 11.91 -2.25
C ASP A 91 10.55 10.73 -3.06
N VAL A 92 10.16 9.48 -2.76
CA VAL A 92 10.67 8.25 -3.42
C VAL A 92 9.85 7.89 -4.66
N PRO A 93 10.40 7.93 -5.89
CA PRO A 93 9.66 7.63 -7.12
C PRO A 93 8.99 6.24 -7.11
N LEU A 94 7.75 6.16 -7.62
CA LEU A 94 6.98 4.90 -7.68
C LEU A 94 7.65 3.80 -8.54
N ILE A 95 8.42 4.21 -9.56
CA ILE A 95 9.30 3.34 -10.35
C ILE A 95 10.68 3.99 -10.43
N GLY A 96 11.73 3.21 -10.20
CA GLY A 96 13.11 3.65 -10.41
C GLY A 96 14.07 3.03 -9.40
N THR A 97 15.36 3.19 -9.64
CA THR A 97 16.40 2.85 -8.67
C THR A 97 16.48 3.98 -7.65
N ASP A 98 16.01 3.71 -6.43
CA ASP A 98 16.37 4.52 -5.29
C ASP A 98 17.82 4.21 -4.86
N HIS A 99 18.52 5.24 -4.40
CA HIS A 99 19.69 5.03 -3.56
C HIS A 99 19.12 4.74 -2.18
N GLU A 100 19.48 3.62 -1.53
CA GLU A 100 19.08 3.29 -0.16
C GLU A 100 19.61 4.30 0.91
N GLY A 101 19.67 5.59 0.57
CA GLY A 101 19.94 6.70 1.47
C GLY A 101 18.69 7.01 2.27
N HIS A 102 18.68 6.55 3.51
CA HIS A 102 17.80 6.97 4.60
C HIS A 102 16.51 6.18 4.85
N LEU A 103 16.41 4.90 4.47
CA LEU A 103 15.42 4.02 5.10
C LEU A 103 15.80 3.81 6.58
N LEU A 104 15.32 4.70 7.46
CA LEU A 104 15.26 4.48 8.90
C LEU A 104 14.80 3.03 9.12
N GLY A 105 15.52 2.29 9.97
CA GLY A 105 15.37 0.85 10.18
C GLY A 105 14.01 0.43 10.77
N ILE A 106 12.90 0.80 10.14
CA ILE A 106 11.54 0.49 10.53
C ILE A 106 11.31 -1.00 10.58
N GLN A 107 11.92 -1.72 9.63
CA GLN A 107 11.94 -3.18 9.60
C GLN A 107 12.62 -3.72 10.85
N LEU A 108 13.64 -3.05 11.39
CA LEU A 108 14.27 -3.42 12.66
C LEU A 108 13.26 -3.30 13.80
N PHE A 109 12.53 -2.19 13.91
CA PHE A 109 11.47 -2.02 14.93
C PHE A 109 10.32 -3.02 14.79
N MET A 110 9.86 -3.25 13.56
CA MET A 110 8.75 -4.15 13.25
C MET A 110 9.13 -5.61 13.49
N ASN A 111 10.35 -6.01 13.11
CA ASN A 111 10.84 -7.38 13.27
C ASN A 111 11.31 -7.68 14.70
N THR A 112 11.57 -6.64 15.50
CA THR A 112 11.90 -6.79 16.92
C THR A 112 10.66 -7.27 17.65
N GLN A 113 10.64 -8.57 17.95
CA GLN A 113 9.68 -9.19 18.82
C GLN A 113 10.26 -9.22 20.23
N ASN A 114 9.45 -8.89 21.24
CA ASN A 114 9.80 -9.20 22.62
C ASN A 114 9.68 -10.72 22.82
N ALA A 115 10.66 -11.49 22.35
CA ALA A 115 10.68 -12.95 22.42
C ALA A 115 10.61 -13.48 23.88
N SER A 116 10.87 -12.61 24.86
CA SER A 116 10.80 -12.91 26.29
C SER A 116 9.53 -12.39 26.98
N ALA A 117 8.65 -11.65 26.29
CA ALA A 117 7.41 -11.16 26.90
C ALA A 117 6.30 -12.22 26.76
N LEU A 118 5.78 -12.65 27.90
CA LEU A 118 4.53 -13.44 27.99
C LEU A 118 3.32 -12.65 27.47
N ASP A 119 3.46 -11.32 27.36
CA ASP A 119 2.39 -10.40 27.02
C ASP A 119 2.35 -10.07 25.51
N PRO A 120 1.15 -9.91 24.94
CA PRO A 120 0.99 -9.47 23.56
C PRO A 120 1.58 -8.07 23.35
N PRO A 121 2.02 -7.72 22.13
CA PRO A 121 2.49 -6.37 21.83
C PRO A 121 1.40 -5.33 22.13
N SER A 122 1.81 -4.13 22.53
CA SER A 122 0.88 -3.05 22.83
C SER A 122 0.00 -2.72 21.62
N SER A 123 -1.17 -2.13 21.87
CA SER A 123 -2.10 -1.78 20.79
C SER A 123 -1.53 -0.72 19.84
N LEU A 124 -0.70 0.22 20.34
CA LEU A 124 0.00 1.19 19.49
C LEU A 124 1.06 0.51 18.61
N ARG A 125 1.78 -0.49 19.12
CA ARG A 125 2.74 -1.27 18.32
C ARG A 125 2.04 -2.04 17.21
N GLN A 126 0.91 -2.68 17.51
CA GLN A 126 0.11 -3.37 16.49
C GLN A 126 -0.44 -2.39 15.44
N ALA A 127 -0.99 -1.24 15.86
CA ALA A 127 -1.45 -0.20 14.92
C ALA A 127 -0.31 0.31 14.02
N SER A 128 0.86 0.57 14.61
CA SER A 128 2.06 0.98 13.88
C SER A 128 2.55 -0.10 12.91
N PHE A 129 2.48 -1.39 13.31
CA PHE A 129 2.81 -2.50 12.43
C PHE A 129 1.92 -2.52 11.19
N TRP A 130 0.60 -2.35 11.35
CA TRP A 130 -0.32 -2.39 10.22
C TRP A 130 -0.10 -1.24 9.23
N VAL A 131 0.22 -0.03 9.72
CA VAL A 131 0.65 1.06 8.84
C VAL A 131 1.96 0.68 8.13
N GLY A 132 2.96 0.24 8.89
CA GLY A 132 4.28 -0.09 8.36
C GLY A 132 4.27 -1.23 7.33
N LEU A 133 3.34 -2.18 7.47
CA LEU A 133 3.17 -3.26 6.50
C LEU A 133 2.62 -2.75 5.17
N ARG A 134 1.65 -1.82 5.18
CA ARG A 134 1.15 -1.20 3.95
C ARG A 134 2.23 -0.37 3.25
N GLN A 135 3.01 0.39 4.02
CA GLN A 135 4.18 1.09 3.54
C GLN A 135 5.24 0.14 2.94
N GLU A 136 5.45 -0.99 3.59
CA GLU A 136 6.37 -2.02 3.11
C GLU A 136 5.91 -2.69 1.82
N ILE A 137 4.62 -2.96 1.65
CA ILE A 137 4.04 -3.45 0.39
C ILE A 137 4.35 -2.47 -0.75
N THR A 138 4.12 -1.17 -0.52
CA THR A 138 4.39 -0.11 -1.50
C THR A 138 5.87 -0.04 -1.86
N MET A 139 6.75 -0.04 -0.86
CA MET A 139 8.19 0.07 -1.09
C MET A 139 8.76 -1.19 -1.76
N ALA A 140 8.34 -2.38 -1.33
CA ALA A 140 8.76 -3.65 -1.91
C ALA A 140 8.35 -3.75 -3.38
N PHE A 141 7.16 -3.26 -3.72
CA PHE A 141 6.71 -3.15 -5.10
C PHE A 141 7.54 -2.17 -5.92
N ALA A 142 7.73 -0.93 -5.44
CA ALA A 142 8.44 0.12 -6.17
C ALA A 142 9.90 -0.26 -6.45
N THR A 143 10.54 -0.93 -5.50
CA THR A 143 11.94 -1.40 -5.59
C THR A 143 12.07 -2.84 -6.08
N GLN A 144 10.97 -3.50 -6.45
CA GLN A 144 10.90 -4.89 -6.93
C GLN A 144 11.72 -5.87 -6.08
N ARG A 145 11.55 -5.80 -4.77
CA ARG A 145 12.29 -6.61 -3.79
C ARG A 145 11.33 -7.40 -2.90
N PRO A 146 11.80 -8.47 -2.23
CA PRO A 146 10.99 -9.17 -1.24
C PRO A 146 10.64 -8.26 -0.04
N ILE A 147 9.60 -8.65 0.68
CA ILE A 147 9.16 -8.02 1.93
C ILE A 147 10.25 -8.24 2.99
N LYS A 148 10.71 -7.16 3.63
CA LYS A 148 11.74 -7.20 4.67
C LYS A 148 11.14 -7.26 6.09
N VAL A 149 9.83 -7.09 6.22
CA VAL A 149 9.08 -7.24 7.48
C VAL A 149 8.67 -8.71 7.68
N LYS A 150 8.86 -9.23 8.89
CA LYS A 150 8.41 -10.58 9.25
C LYS A 150 6.89 -10.66 9.24
N LEU A 151 6.35 -11.72 8.65
CA LEU A 151 4.90 -11.96 8.58
C LEU A 151 4.43 -13.03 9.59
N ASP A 152 5.32 -13.53 10.44
CA ASP A 152 5.06 -14.62 11.40
C ASP A 152 4.70 -14.14 12.82
N HIS A 153 4.36 -12.86 12.97
CA HIS A 153 3.93 -12.32 14.27
C HIS A 153 2.66 -13.02 14.78
N LEU A 154 2.64 -13.39 16.06
CA LEU A 154 1.55 -14.14 16.70
C LEU A 154 0.18 -13.43 16.65
N PHE A 155 0.15 -12.10 16.57
CA PHE A 155 -1.09 -11.31 16.49
C PHE A 155 -1.65 -11.23 15.05
N ILE A 156 -0.93 -11.74 14.05
CA ILE A 156 -1.42 -11.77 12.67
C ILE A 156 -2.40 -12.94 12.53
N ASP A 157 -3.69 -12.59 12.52
CA ASP A 157 -4.75 -13.54 12.22
C ASP A 157 -4.85 -13.78 10.70
N ARG A 158 -4.84 -15.05 10.30
CA ARG A 158 -5.05 -15.51 8.91
C ARG A 158 -6.31 -16.37 8.76
N SER A 159 -7.11 -16.45 9.82
CA SER A 159 -8.26 -17.34 9.83
C SER A 159 -9.40 -16.78 8.96
N PHE A 160 -10.44 -17.59 8.76
CA PHE A 160 -11.70 -17.15 8.15
C PHE A 160 -12.81 -16.98 9.20
N SER A 161 -12.45 -16.98 10.48
CA SER A 161 -13.39 -16.84 11.58
C SER A 161 -14.05 -15.46 11.56
N PRO A 162 -15.33 -15.34 11.97
CA PRO A 162 -15.99 -14.05 12.09
C PRO A 162 -15.16 -13.07 12.94
N ALA A 163 -15.00 -11.84 12.44
CA ALA A 163 -14.22 -10.77 13.04
C ALA A 163 -14.74 -9.42 12.54
N ASP A 164 -14.23 -8.32 13.10
CA ASP A 164 -14.54 -6.97 12.64
C ASP A 164 -13.88 -6.65 11.28
N ASP A 165 -14.31 -5.54 10.66
CA ASP A 165 -13.79 -5.13 9.35
C ASP A 165 -12.28 -4.82 9.39
N ASP A 166 -11.74 -4.33 10.51
CA ASP A 166 -10.30 -4.08 10.65
C ASP A 166 -9.50 -5.38 10.56
N CYS A 167 -9.94 -6.44 11.25
CA CYS A 167 -9.32 -7.75 11.19
C CYS A 167 -9.41 -8.35 9.77
N TRP A 168 -10.59 -8.29 9.13
CA TRP A 168 -10.76 -8.75 7.75
C TRP A 168 -9.87 -8.00 6.75
N ALA A 169 -9.69 -6.68 6.94
CA ALA A 169 -8.80 -5.87 6.13
C ALA A 169 -7.33 -6.26 6.36
N ASN A 170 -6.92 -6.42 7.60
CA ASN A 170 -5.55 -6.80 7.92
C ASN A 170 -5.21 -8.21 7.39
N ARG A 171 -6.15 -9.17 7.39
CA ARG A 171 -5.98 -10.50 6.75
C ARG A 171 -5.61 -10.40 5.28
N ILE A 172 -6.37 -9.63 4.50
CA ILE A 172 -6.12 -9.50 3.05
C ILE A 172 -4.92 -8.60 2.74
N VAL A 173 -4.59 -7.64 3.62
CA VAL A 173 -3.34 -6.86 3.51
C VAL A 173 -2.11 -7.77 3.73
N VAL A 174 -2.14 -8.67 4.71
CA VAL A 174 -1.07 -9.67 4.91
C VAL A 174 -0.97 -10.60 3.70
N HIS A 175 -2.11 -11.07 3.19
CA HIS A 175 -2.12 -11.86 1.96
C HIS A 175 -1.47 -11.12 0.79
N CYS A 176 -1.77 -9.83 0.62
CA CYS A 176 -1.11 -8.99 -0.38
C CYS A 176 0.41 -8.91 -0.16
N ALA A 177 0.88 -8.79 1.09
CA ALA A 177 2.31 -8.85 1.40
C ALA A 177 2.93 -10.21 1.04
N GLU A 178 2.25 -11.33 1.33
CA GLU A 178 2.69 -12.68 0.94
C GLU A 178 2.77 -12.82 -0.60
N VAL A 179 1.84 -12.23 -1.34
CA VAL A 179 1.90 -12.19 -2.81
C VAL A 179 3.08 -11.37 -3.31
N VAL A 180 3.33 -10.18 -2.74
CA VAL A 180 4.50 -9.36 -3.10
C VAL A 180 5.81 -10.11 -2.80
N GLN A 181 5.88 -10.79 -1.65
CA GLN A 181 6.98 -11.68 -1.31
C GLN A 181 7.16 -12.81 -2.34
N PHE A 182 6.07 -13.40 -2.82
CA PHE A 182 6.11 -14.43 -3.87
C PHE A 182 6.56 -13.90 -5.24
N CYS A 183 6.17 -12.68 -5.58
CA CYS A 183 6.50 -12.03 -6.84
C CYS A 183 7.98 -11.66 -6.94
N PHE A 184 8.57 -11.13 -5.86
CA PHE A 184 9.92 -10.56 -5.87
C PHE A 184 10.95 -11.29 -5.00
N GLY A 185 10.53 -12.31 -4.25
CA GLY A 185 11.40 -13.14 -3.43
C GLY A 185 11.73 -14.49 -4.05
N GLU A 186 12.72 -15.16 -3.46
CA GLU A 186 13.01 -16.56 -3.75
C GLU A 186 11.96 -17.44 -3.06
N VAL A 187 11.36 -18.36 -3.82
CA VAL A 187 10.27 -19.22 -3.35
C VAL A 187 10.58 -20.68 -3.66
N GLU A 188 10.76 -21.46 -2.60
CA GLU A 188 10.82 -22.91 -2.71
C GLU A 188 9.45 -23.46 -3.13
N ASN A 189 9.45 -24.44 -4.04
CA ASN A 189 8.22 -25.06 -4.55
C ASN A 189 7.17 -24.02 -5.03
N ARG A 190 7.61 -23.10 -5.88
CA ARG A 190 6.84 -21.96 -6.43
C ARG A 190 5.42 -22.32 -6.87
N LYS A 191 5.22 -23.50 -7.48
CA LYS A 191 3.89 -23.97 -7.90
C LYS A 191 2.95 -24.21 -6.72
N SER A 192 3.42 -24.88 -5.67
CA SER A 192 2.61 -25.14 -4.47
C SER A 192 2.28 -23.84 -3.75
N GLU A 193 3.25 -22.93 -3.67
CA GLU A 193 3.04 -21.64 -3.02
C GLU A 193 2.03 -20.77 -3.79
N TYR A 194 2.15 -20.73 -5.13
CA TYR A 194 1.16 -20.08 -5.98
C TYR A 194 -0.27 -20.61 -5.73
N GLN A 195 -0.42 -21.94 -5.66
CA GLN A 195 -1.71 -22.58 -5.39
C GLN A 195 -2.26 -22.21 -4.01
N ARG A 196 -1.40 -22.19 -2.97
CA ARG A 196 -1.77 -21.77 -1.62
C ARG A 196 -2.30 -20.33 -1.60
N LEU A 197 -1.62 -19.42 -2.30
CA LEU A 197 -2.01 -18.01 -2.37
C LEU A 197 -3.35 -17.83 -3.10
N VAL A 198 -3.53 -18.49 -4.24
CA VAL A 198 -4.80 -18.47 -4.99
C VAL A 198 -5.94 -19.07 -4.17
N GLU A 199 -5.71 -20.18 -3.47
CA GLU A 199 -6.71 -20.82 -2.62
C GLU A 199 -7.09 -19.92 -1.42
N TYR A 200 -6.11 -19.23 -0.82
CA TYR A 200 -6.38 -18.29 0.26
C TYR A 200 -7.28 -17.13 -0.21
N ASP A 201 -6.95 -16.49 -1.34
CA ASP A 201 -7.77 -15.39 -1.90
C ASP A 201 -9.21 -15.86 -2.18
N TYR A 202 -9.36 -17.03 -2.82
CA TYR A 202 -10.67 -17.62 -3.10
C TYR A 202 -11.49 -17.87 -1.83
N ASN A 203 -10.88 -18.47 -0.80
CA ASN A 203 -11.55 -18.77 0.45
C ASN A 203 -11.88 -17.50 1.25
N TRP A 204 -10.98 -16.51 1.25
CA TRP A 204 -11.21 -15.21 1.87
C TRP A 204 -12.41 -14.51 1.21
N LEU A 205 -12.47 -14.49 -0.13
CA LEU A 205 -13.59 -13.89 -0.87
C LEU A 205 -14.91 -14.57 -0.51
N ARG A 206 -14.94 -15.88 -0.30
CA ARG A 206 -16.17 -16.60 0.09
C ARG A 206 -16.58 -16.40 1.54
N ALA A 207 -15.62 -16.21 2.43
CA ALA A 207 -15.86 -16.12 3.87
C ALA A 207 -16.13 -14.68 4.36
N ARG A 208 -15.73 -13.66 3.59
CA ARG A 208 -15.88 -12.26 3.99
C ARG A 208 -17.34 -11.90 4.34
N PRO A 209 -17.58 -11.07 5.37
CA PRO A 209 -18.93 -10.65 5.75
C PRO A 209 -19.66 -9.85 4.66
N LEU A 210 -20.99 -9.71 4.78
CA LEU A 210 -21.79 -8.91 3.86
C LEU A 210 -21.39 -7.42 3.84
N SER A 211 -20.81 -6.89 4.93
CA SER A 211 -20.28 -5.52 4.99
C SER A 211 -19.16 -5.26 3.95
N TRP A 212 -18.57 -6.32 3.40
CA TRP A 212 -17.50 -6.26 2.40
C TRP A 212 -17.99 -6.19 0.97
N LEU A 213 -19.31 -6.27 0.74
CA LEU A 213 -19.90 -6.04 -0.57
C LEU A 213 -20.08 -4.52 -0.80
N PRO A 214 -20.01 -4.05 -2.06
CA PRO A 214 -20.33 -2.66 -2.36
C PRO A 214 -21.73 -2.28 -1.88
N ILE A 215 -21.87 -1.15 -1.21
CA ILE A 215 -23.17 -0.58 -0.83
C ILE A 215 -23.90 0.02 -2.04
N ALA A 216 -23.14 0.41 -3.06
CA ALA A 216 -23.63 0.81 -4.37
C ALA A 216 -22.59 0.46 -5.43
N TYR A 217 -23.07 0.01 -6.59
CA TYR A 217 -22.26 -0.35 -7.74
C TYR A 217 -22.88 0.22 -9.02
N SER A 218 -22.05 0.73 -9.91
CA SER A 218 -22.45 1.09 -11.28
C SER A 218 -21.36 0.68 -12.25
N GLU A 219 -21.78 0.01 -13.32
CA GLU A 219 -20.89 -0.42 -14.42
C GLU A 219 -20.24 0.79 -15.09
N PRO A 220 -19.09 0.60 -15.75
CA PRO A 220 -18.51 1.61 -16.64
C PRO A 220 -19.52 2.08 -17.70
N ASP A 221 -19.54 3.38 -17.96
CA ASP A 221 -20.33 4.00 -19.02
C ASP A 221 -19.43 4.92 -19.87
N LEU A 222 -18.87 4.34 -20.92
CA LEU A 222 -18.00 5.06 -21.85
C LEU A 222 -18.73 6.21 -22.56
N SER A 223 -20.06 6.16 -22.69
CA SER A 223 -20.83 7.22 -23.34
C SER A 223 -20.89 8.50 -22.51
N SER A 224 -20.79 8.38 -21.18
CA SER A 224 -20.67 9.50 -20.24
C SER A 224 -19.22 9.77 -19.77
N GLY A 225 -18.24 9.08 -20.36
CA GLY A 225 -16.82 9.22 -20.01
C GLY A 225 -16.41 8.47 -18.72
N LEU A 226 -17.28 7.63 -18.17
CA LEU A 226 -17.00 6.80 -16.99
C LEU A 226 -16.30 5.51 -17.40
N VAL A 227 -14.97 5.54 -17.46
CA VAL A 227 -14.14 4.38 -17.86
C VAL A 227 -14.10 3.28 -16.80
N PHE A 228 -14.13 3.65 -15.52
CA PHE A 228 -14.06 2.72 -14.39
C PHE A 228 -15.43 2.54 -13.75
N PRO A 229 -15.70 1.37 -13.13
CA PRO A 229 -16.91 1.18 -12.35
C PRO A 229 -16.94 2.14 -11.17
N GLN A 230 -18.14 2.51 -10.72
CA GLN A 230 -18.31 3.22 -9.47
C GLN A 230 -18.62 2.21 -8.37
N ILE A 231 -17.80 2.19 -7.32
CA ILE A 231 -17.84 1.17 -6.27
C ILE A 231 -17.76 1.85 -4.91
N PHE A 232 -18.87 1.91 -4.20
CA PHE A 232 -18.93 2.53 -2.88
C PHE A 232 -18.90 1.45 -1.80
N TYR A 233 -18.00 1.61 -0.83
CA TYR A 233 -17.89 0.72 0.32
C TYR A 233 -18.29 1.44 1.60
N ILE A 234 -18.63 0.66 2.63
CA ILE A 234 -19.20 1.20 3.86
C ILE A 234 -18.19 1.94 4.75
N ASN A 235 -16.90 1.60 4.69
CA ASN A 235 -15.85 2.23 5.50
C ASN A 235 -14.44 2.07 4.90
N HIS A 236 -13.46 2.74 5.51
CA HIS A 236 -12.05 2.73 5.09
C HIS A 236 -11.40 1.34 5.09
N ALA A 237 -11.66 0.51 6.10
CA ALA A 237 -11.06 -0.83 6.23
C ALA A 237 -11.49 -1.72 5.06
N VAL A 238 -12.79 -1.70 4.72
CA VAL A 238 -13.34 -2.43 3.56
C VAL A 238 -12.75 -1.92 2.26
N VAL A 239 -12.60 -0.60 2.07
CA VAL A 239 -11.95 -0.03 0.87
C VAL A 239 -10.51 -0.53 0.77
N ILE A 240 -9.71 -0.38 1.83
CA ILE A 240 -8.30 -0.77 1.84
C ILE A 240 -8.12 -2.26 1.62
N GLY A 241 -8.93 -3.11 2.25
CA GLY A 241 -8.85 -4.54 2.04
C GLY A 241 -9.20 -4.94 0.61
N ASN A 242 -10.26 -4.36 0.02
CA ASN A 242 -10.64 -4.67 -1.37
C ASN A 242 -9.58 -4.23 -2.38
N VAL A 243 -8.97 -3.04 -2.24
CA VAL A 243 -7.92 -2.61 -3.16
C VAL A 243 -6.64 -3.44 -2.99
N HIS A 244 -6.23 -3.80 -1.78
CA HIS A 244 -5.07 -4.68 -1.60
C HIS A 244 -5.34 -6.09 -2.14
N GLY A 245 -6.55 -6.62 -1.96
CA GLY A 245 -6.95 -7.89 -2.56
C GLY A 245 -6.94 -7.86 -4.09
N ALA A 246 -7.43 -6.79 -4.72
CA ALA A 246 -7.41 -6.65 -6.17
C ALA A 246 -5.98 -6.51 -6.72
N LEU A 247 -5.11 -5.77 -6.02
CA LEU A 247 -3.68 -5.70 -6.34
C LEU A 247 -3.02 -7.08 -6.24
N ALA A 248 -3.25 -7.80 -5.14
CA ALA A 248 -2.72 -9.14 -4.92
C ALA A 248 -3.12 -10.11 -6.04
N ARG A 249 -4.41 -10.12 -6.43
CA ARG A 249 -4.89 -10.93 -7.56
C ARG A 249 -4.24 -10.55 -8.88
N ALA A 250 -4.11 -9.26 -9.19
CA ALA A 250 -3.45 -8.81 -10.41
C ALA A 250 -1.99 -9.26 -10.47
N LEU A 251 -1.25 -9.13 -9.36
CA LEU A 251 0.13 -9.58 -9.25
C LEU A 251 0.24 -11.11 -9.38
N LEU A 252 -0.62 -11.89 -8.71
CA LEU A 252 -0.64 -13.34 -8.88
C LEU A 252 -0.90 -13.73 -10.33
N MET A 253 -1.87 -13.12 -11.00
CA MET A 253 -2.17 -13.39 -12.41
C MET A 253 -0.95 -13.13 -13.32
N CYS A 254 -0.17 -12.08 -13.06
CA CYS A 254 1.06 -11.80 -13.80
C CYS A 254 2.13 -12.90 -13.67
N HIS A 255 2.08 -13.72 -12.61
CA HIS A 255 3.02 -14.80 -12.34
C HIS A 255 2.40 -16.20 -12.50
N ASP A 256 1.26 -16.33 -13.22
CA ASP A 256 0.66 -17.63 -13.51
C ASP A 256 1.47 -18.42 -14.55
N GLU A 257 2.16 -19.46 -14.07
CA GLU A 257 2.96 -20.35 -14.91
C GLU A 257 2.14 -21.49 -15.57
N SER A 258 0.84 -21.60 -15.28
CA SER A 258 -0.03 -22.63 -15.84
C SER A 258 -0.43 -22.37 -17.30
N ILE A 259 -0.15 -21.17 -17.80
CA ILE A 259 -0.52 -20.74 -19.15
C ILE A 259 0.21 -21.58 -20.21
N PRO A 260 -0.51 -22.14 -21.21
CA PRO A 260 0.10 -22.89 -22.29
C PRO A 260 1.18 -22.10 -23.02
N LYS A 261 2.39 -22.67 -23.16
CA LYS A 261 3.54 -21.99 -23.75
C LYS A 261 3.57 -21.98 -25.29
N ILE A 262 2.80 -22.85 -25.95
CA ILE A 262 2.87 -23.08 -27.41
C ILE A 262 1.45 -23.26 -28.00
N GLY A 263 1.29 -22.86 -29.27
CA GLY A 263 0.10 -23.13 -30.09
C GLY A 263 -1.02 -22.07 -29.98
N PRO A 264 -2.12 -22.21 -30.76
CA PRO A 264 -3.24 -21.26 -30.73
C PRO A 264 -3.88 -21.08 -29.35
N SER A 265 -3.84 -22.13 -28.52
CA SER A 265 -4.32 -22.09 -27.13
C SER A 265 -3.54 -21.09 -26.26
N ARG A 266 -2.24 -20.84 -26.55
CA ARG A 266 -1.44 -19.82 -25.86
C ARG A 266 -2.03 -18.43 -26.05
N ILE A 267 -2.38 -18.07 -27.28
CA ILE A 267 -2.87 -16.73 -27.62
C ILE A 267 -4.19 -16.47 -26.89
N ARG A 268 -5.13 -17.43 -26.97
CA ARG A 268 -6.42 -17.34 -26.28
C ARG A 268 -6.27 -17.27 -24.76
N ALA A 269 -5.40 -18.10 -24.18
CA ALA A 269 -5.15 -18.10 -22.74
C ALA A 269 -4.53 -16.77 -22.27
N ARG A 270 -3.58 -16.23 -23.01
CA ARG A 270 -2.96 -14.94 -22.69
C ARG A 270 -3.93 -13.78 -22.83
N GLN A 271 -4.75 -13.75 -23.89
CA GLN A 271 -5.80 -12.75 -24.04
C GLN A 271 -6.81 -12.79 -22.89
N LYS A 272 -7.21 -14.01 -22.46
CA LYS A 272 -8.08 -14.17 -21.29
C LYS A 272 -7.41 -13.63 -20.03
N LEU A 273 -6.16 -13.99 -19.77
CA LEU A 273 -5.40 -13.48 -18.62
C LEU A 273 -5.32 -11.96 -18.63
N ASP A 274 -4.95 -11.36 -19.77
CA ASP A 274 -4.84 -9.91 -19.89
C ASP A 274 -6.21 -9.23 -19.69
N ASN A 275 -7.31 -9.85 -20.11
CA ASN A 275 -8.66 -9.37 -19.79
C ASN A 275 -8.94 -9.43 -18.29
N ASP A 276 -8.60 -10.54 -17.64
CA ASP A 276 -8.81 -10.76 -16.20
C ASP A 276 -8.00 -9.77 -15.36
N ILE A 277 -6.75 -9.51 -15.75
CA ILE A 277 -5.89 -8.48 -15.14
C ILE A 277 -6.48 -7.08 -15.33
N ARG A 278 -6.92 -6.73 -16.56
CA ARG A 278 -7.55 -5.43 -16.81
C ARG A 278 -8.81 -5.24 -15.96
N MET A 279 -9.59 -6.29 -15.71
CA MET A 279 -10.72 -6.21 -14.77
C MET A 279 -10.27 -5.87 -13.35
N GLN A 280 -9.21 -6.51 -12.83
CA GLN A 280 -8.68 -6.17 -11.50
C GLN A 280 -8.21 -4.71 -11.43
N VAL A 281 -7.53 -4.22 -12.48
CA VAL A 281 -7.07 -2.82 -12.53
C VAL A 281 -8.24 -1.84 -12.62
N ARG A 282 -9.31 -2.14 -13.38
CA ARG A 282 -10.52 -1.28 -13.41
C ARG A 282 -11.21 -1.23 -12.06
N GLU A 283 -11.34 -2.37 -11.37
CA GLU A 283 -11.91 -2.45 -10.03
C GLU A 283 -11.08 -1.65 -9.00
N LEU A 284 -9.74 -1.77 -9.06
CA LEU A 284 -8.81 -0.95 -8.27
C LEU A 284 -9.07 0.55 -8.47
N CYS A 285 -9.08 0.99 -9.73
CA CYS A 285 -9.27 2.37 -10.12
C CYS A 285 -10.65 2.89 -9.70
N GLY A 286 -11.70 2.10 -9.94
CA GLY A 286 -13.08 2.40 -9.59
C GLY A 286 -13.28 2.55 -8.08
N ALA A 287 -12.74 1.61 -7.29
CA ALA A 287 -12.79 1.66 -5.83
C ALA A 287 -12.03 2.88 -5.28
N ALA A 288 -10.84 3.17 -5.78
CA ALA A 288 -10.06 4.31 -5.32
C ALA A 288 -10.76 5.66 -5.62
N LEU A 289 -11.26 5.84 -6.85
CA LEU A 289 -11.93 7.08 -7.26
C LEU A 289 -13.30 7.29 -6.59
N SER A 290 -14.02 6.21 -6.32
CA SER A 290 -15.35 6.27 -5.67
C SER A 290 -15.27 6.58 -4.19
N ASN A 291 -14.17 6.20 -3.51
CA ASN A 291 -13.99 6.35 -2.07
C ASN A 291 -12.95 7.43 -1.73
N LYS A 292 -13.21 8.68 -2.17
CA LYS A 292 -12.27 9.83 -2.11
C LYS A 292 -11.69 10.15 -0.74
N GLN A 293 -12.36 9.76 0.35
CA GLN A 293 -11.86 9.98 1.71
C GLN A 293 -10.77 8.97 2.11
N THR A 294 -10.66 7.84 1.41
CA THR A 294 -9.66 6.80 1.61
C THR A 294 -8.46 7.03 0.67
N ILE A 295 -7.72 8.12 0.89
CA ILE A 295 -6.63 8.54 -0.01
C ILE A 295 -5.63 7.41 -0.32
N PRO A 296 -5.16 6.60 0.65
CA PRO A 296 -4.21 5.52 0.34
C PRO A 296 -4.72 4.43 -0.61
N ALA A 297 -6.02 4.35 -0.89
CA ALA A 297 -6.54 3.51 -1.97
C ALA A 297 -6.03 3.96 -3.35
N MET A 298 -5.83 5.27 -3.56
CA MET A 298 -5.22 5.81 -4.77
C MET A 298 -3.77 5.33 -4.93
N PHE A 299 -3.00 5.24 -3.84
CA PHE A 299 -1.62 4.75 -3.90
C PHE A 299 -1.57 3.29 -4.36
N THR A 300 -2.43 2.43 -3.80
CA THR A 300 -2.57 1.04 -4.23
C THR A 300 -3.05 0.92 -5.68
N ALA A 301 -3.98 1.79 -6.12
CA ALA A 301 -4.41 1.83 -7.52
C ALA A 301 -3.24 2.21 -8.44
N CYS A 302 -2.43 3.22 -8.09
CA CYS A 302 -1.23 3.61 -8.83
C CYS A 302 -0.25 2.45 -9.01
N MET A 303 -0.06 1.60 -7.99
CA MET A 303 0.75 0.38 -8.11
C MET A 303 0.18 -0.60 -9.15
N GLY A 304 -1.13 -0.87 -9.10
CA GLY A 304 -1.78 -1.76 -10.08
C GLY A 304 -1.75 -1.21 -11.50
N VAL A 305 -2.02 0.09 -11.66
CA VAL A 305 -1.90 0.81 -12.94
C VAL A 305 -0.48 0.75 -13.48
N THR A 306 0.51 0.95 -12.61
CA THR A 306 1.92 0.87 -12.99
C THR A 306 2.33 -0.54 -13.43
N ALA A 307 1.91 -1.57 -12.70
CA ALA A 307 2.29 -2.96 -12.98
C ALA A 307 1.66 -3.52 -14.25
N CYS A 308 0.44 -3.10 -14.55
CA CYS A 308 -0.43 -3.77 -15.51
C CYS A 308 -1.04 -2.83 -16.56
N GLY A 309 -0.71 -1.53 -16.52
CA GLY A 309 -1.25 -0.52 -17.43
C GLY A 309 -0.83 -0.71 -18.88
N ASP A 310 0.31 -1.37 -19.12
CA ASP A 310 0.81 -1.76 -20.44
C ASP A 310 -0.16 -2.66 -21.23
N ARG A 311 -1.07 -3.35 -20.53
CA ARG A 311 -2.08 -4.23 -21.14
C ARG A 311 -3.29 -3.50 -21.71
N PHE A 312 -3.43 -2.19 -21.45
CA PHE A 312 -4.54 -1.40 -21.97
C PHE A 312 -4.20 -0.82 -23.34
N VAL A 313 -5.10 -1.04 -24.30
CA VAL A 313 -4.89 -0.66 -25.72
C VAL A 313 -5.75 0.52 -26.17
N GLU A 314 -6.90 0.72 -25.52
CA GLU A 314 -7.83 1.79 -25.88
C GLU A 314 -7.37 3.11 -25.29
N TYR A 315 -7.25 4.15 -26.13
CA TYR A 315 -6.76 5.47 -25.71
C TYR A 315 -7.56 6.06 -24.55
N ALA A 316 -8.89 5.89 -24.55
CA ALA A 316 -9.75 6.37 -23.47
C ALA A 316 -9.39 5.72 -22.12
N GLU A 317 -9.07 4.43 -22.12
CA GLU A 317 -8.65 3.72 -20.91
C GLU A 317 -7.24 4.14 -20.48
N GLN A 318 -6.30 4.20 -21.42
CA GLN A 318 -4.92 4.65 -21.16
C GLN A 318 -4.91 6.06 -20.54
N LYS A 319 -5.71 6.97 -21.09
CA LYS A 319 -5.87 8.32 -20.55
C LYS A 319 -6.46 8.31 -19.14
N ALA A 320 -7.52 7.54 -18.90
CA ALA A 320 -8.12 7.45 -17.56
C ALA A 320 -7.16 6.86 -16.52
N LEU A 321 -6.31 5.90 -16.90
CA LEU A 321 -5.25 5.36 -16.06
C LEU A 321 -4.17 6.41 -15.76
N LEU A 322 -3.75 7.18 -16.77
CA LEU A 322 -2.81 8.28 -16.60
C LEU A 322 -3.37 9.36 -15.68
N ASP A 323 -4.66 9.69 -15.82
CA ASP A 323 -5.34 10.69 -14.99
C ASP A 323 -5.34 10.28 -13.51
N ILE A 324 -5.38 8.98 -13.18
CA ILE A 324 -5.22 8.48 -11.80
C ILE A 324 -3.81 8.79 -11.27
N LEU A 325 -2.77 8.52 -12.04
CA LEU A 325 -1.39 8.81 -11.65
C LEU A 325 -1.20 10.32 -11.44
N VAL A 326 -1.59 11.13 -12.43
CA VAL A 326 -1.50 12.59 -12.39
C VAL A 326 -2.27 13.16 -11.20
N LYS A 327 -3.50 12.70 -10.98
CA LYS A 327 -4.32 13.12 -9.85
C LYS A 327 -3.64 12.81 -8.52
N THR A 328 -3.06 11.62 -8.38
CA THR A 328 -2.39 11.21 -7.13
C THR A 328 -1.12 12.02 -6.88
N ASP A 329 -0.39 12.38 -7.94
CA ASP A 329 0.77 13.27 -7.87
C ASP A 329 0.36 14.68 -7.42
N VAL A 330 -0.58 15.29 -8.14
CA VAL A 330 -0.98 16.69 -7.92
C VAL A 330 -1.77 16.89 -6.63
N GLU A 331 -2.73 16.01 -6.33
CA GLU A 331 -3.60 16.17 -5.15
C GLU A 331 -3.00 15.59 -3.86
N HIS A 332 -2.04 14.67 -3.95
CA HIS A 332 -1.54 13.92 -2.79
C HIS A 332 0.00 13.84 -2.67
N MET A 333 0.77 14.48 -3.57
CA MET A 333 2.24 14.40 -3.63
C MET A 333 2.78 12.97 -3.72
N TRP A 334 1.99 12.04 -4.24
CA TRP A 334 2.50 10.70 -4.42
C TRP A 334 3.36 10.70 -5.70
N PRO A 335 4.66 10.38 -5.64
CA PRO A 335 5.61 10.61 -6.74
C PRO A 335 5.42 9.60 -7.88
N THR A 336 4.37 9.79 -8.69
CA THR A 336 4.01 8.91 -9.81
C THR A 336 4.63 9.35 -11.14
N ALA A 337 5.35 10.48 -11.20
CA ALA A 337 5.91 11.01 -12.44
C ALA A 337 6.70 9.97 -13.26
N SER A 338 7.50 9.12 -12.61
CA SER A 338 8.23 8.05 -13.31
C SER A 338 7.31 6.98 -13.89
N ALA A 339 6.22 6.64 -13.20
CA ALA A 339 5.19 5.73 -13.70
C ALA A 339 4.41 6.33 -14.88
N GLN A 340 4.11 7.63 -14.84
CA GLN A 340 3.47 8.35 -15.95
C GLN A 340 4.33 8.26 -17.22
N SER A 341 5.63 8.57 -17.13
CA SER A 341 6.56 8.47 -18.26
C SER A 341 6.79 7.03 -18.70
N HIS A 342 6.78 6.07 -17.78
CA HIS A 342 6.87 4.65 -18.12
C HIS A 342 5.69 4.18 -18.96
N LEU A 343 4.46 4.51 -18.57
CA LEU A 343 3.26 4.09 -19.29
C LEU A 343 3.09 4.81 -20.63
N LYS A 344 3.40 6.12 -20.71
CA LYS A 344 3.41 6.85 -21.99
C LYS A 344 4.33 6.18 -23.02
N ARG A 345 5.51 5.71 -22.60
CA ARG A 345 6.40 4.91 -23.44
C ARG A 345 5.81 3.56 -23.81
N ALA A 346 5.26 2.82 -22.84
CA ALA A 346 4.64 1.53 -23.09
C ALA A 346 3.47 1.60 -24.09
N TRP A 347 2.74 2.71 -24.10
CA TRP A 347 1.64 2.96 -25.03
C TRP A 347 2.06 3.62 -26.36
N GLY A 348 3.34 3.95 -26.54
CA GLY A 348 3.86 4.58 -27.76
C GLY A 348 3.44 6.04 -27.95
N TRP A 349 3.14 6.78 -26.87
CA TRP A 349 2.70 8.18 -26.95
C TRP A 349 3.87 9.16 -27.20
N GLU A 350 5.11 8.73 -27.05
CA GLU A 350 6.31 9.58 -27.21
C GLU A 350 6.80 9.66 -28.67
N ASP A 351 6.31 8.82 -29.59
CA ASP A 351 6.75 8.79 -31.00
C ASP A 351 6.01 9.81 -31.91
N GLY A 352 5.49 10.90 -31.34
CA GLY A 352 4.58 11.83 -32.02
C GLY A 352 4.90 13.33 -31.88
N SER A 353 6.13 13.71 -31.52
CA SER A 353 6.57 15.12 -31.48
C SER A 353 7.43 15.51 -32.66
#